data_AF-A0A9D3LWN6-F1
#
_entry.id   AF-A0A9D3LWN6-F1
#
_cell.length_a   1.000
_cell.length_b   1.000
_cell.length_c   1.000
_cell.angle_alpha   90.00
_cell.angle_beta   90.00
_cell.angle_gamma   90.00
#
_symmetry.space_group_name_H-M   'P 1'
#
loop_
_entity.id
_entity.type
_entity.pdbx_description
1 polymer ?
#
loop_
_entity_poly.entity_id
_entity_poly.type
_entity_poly.pdbx_seq_one_letter_code
_entity_poly.pdbx_strand_id
1 'polypeptide(L)'
;MDDINLHYRFLNWRRRIREIREVRAVRFQERYKRMLKDGDTLSYQGNSDEVGCYVAPRPLSKGNCYFEVTIMDTGVRGTIAVGLVPQYYKLDHQPGWLPHSIAYHADDGKLYNGNTVGQQFGPKCNRGDRIGCGIHLESFDAGLTTVFFTKNGKEVGSVVVPASADGLFPAIGMHSLGEEVRLDLQAEWGADEDDSVMMVDSHEDEWGRLHDVHVSGTLLEYTGKGKGIMDVGLAQARRPLSTRSHYFEVEIVDAGEKCYIALGLARRDYPKNRHPGWSRGSVAYHADDGKIFHGSGVGDPFGPRCFEGDIMGCGIMFPGTTSWTARTTATTRTTLRCDRNRGGSRTFCT
;
A
#
# COMPACT_ATOMS: atom_id res chain seq x y z
N MET A 1 -39.73 29.64 27.96
CA MET A 1 -38.40 30.30 28.07
C MET A 1 -37.26 29.34 27.66
N ASP A 2 -37.55 28.08 27.33
CA ASP A 2 -36.52 27.05 27.10
C ASP A 2 -35.99 26.95 25.65
N ASP A 3 -36.76 27.39 24.66
CA ASP A 3 -36.35 27.31 23.24
C ASP A 3 -35.20 28.24 22.85
N ILE A 4 -35.10 29.40 23.51
CA ILE A 4 -34.00 30.37 23.28
C ILE A 4 -32.65 29.76 23.74
N ASN A 5 -32.68 28.91 24.76
CA ASN A 5 -31.50 28.30 25.36
C ASN A 5 -30.95 27.15 24.48
N LEU A 6 -31.83 26.40 23.80
CA LEU A 6 -31.43 25.36 22.85
C LEU A 6 -30.78 25.98 21.60
N HIS A 7 -31.36 27.06 21.07
CA HIS A 7 -30.84 27.77 19.90
C HIS A 7 -29.43 28.34 20.16
N TYR A 8 -29.21 28.96 21.32
CA TYR A 8 -27.88 29.45 21.72
C TYR A 8 -26.84 28.34 21.90
N ARG A 9 -27.24 27.18 22.45
CA ARG A 9 -26.34 26.01 22.57
C ARG A 9 -25.97 25.42 21.20
N PHE A 10 -26.90 25.39 20.25
CA PHE A 10 -26.64 24.95 18.87
C PHE A 10 -25.72 25.93 18.10
N LEU A 11 -25.92 27.24 18.25
CA LEU A 11 -25.04 28.26 17.66
C LEU A 11 -23.63 28.21 18.24
N ASN A 12 -23.49 28.05 19.55
CA ASN A 12 -22.20 27.89 20.21
C ASN A 12 -21.49 26.59 19.81
N TRP A 13 -22.24 25.50 19.66
CA TRP A 13 -21.71 24.23 19.13
C TRP A 13 -21.21 24.35 17.69
N ARG A 14 -21.98 25.02 16.81
CA ARG A 14 -21.58 25.27 15.42
C ARG A 14 -20.37 26.20 15.32
N ARG A 15 -20.29 27.25 16.14
CA ARG A 15 -19.08 28.10 16.25
C ARG A 15 -17.87 27.30 16.69
N ARG A 16 -18.02 26.46 17.72
CA ARG A 16 -16.93 25.64 18.26
C ARG A 16 -16.47 24.55 17.28
N ILE A 17 -17.38 23.94 16.50
CA ILE A 17 -17.02 23.04 15.39
C ILE A 17 -16.32 23.80 14.28
N ARG A 18 -16.78 25.02 13.94
CA ARG A 18 -16.14 25.86 12.92
C ARG A 18 -14.74 26.26 13.37
N GLU A 19 -14.55 26.68 14.62
CA GLU A 19 -13.23 26.95 15.22
C GLU A 19 -12.34 25.68 15.23
N ILE A 20 -12.86 24.51 15.61
CA ILE A 20 -12.08 23.26 15.57
C ILE A 20 -11.67 22.91 14.13
N ARG A 21 -12.57 23.12 13.16
CA ARG A 21 -12.29 22.90 11.73
C ARG A 21 -11.30 23.93 11.19
N GLU A 22 -11.39 25.19 11.58
CA GLU A 22 -10.47 26.26 11.20
C GLU A 22 -9.09 26.05 11.83
N VAL A 23 -9.01 25.69 13.11
CA VAL A 23 -7.76 25.32 13.81
C VAL A 23 -7.13 24.08 13.18
N ARG A 24 -7.92 23.07 12.78
CA ARG A 24 -7.42 21.91 12.03
C ARG A 24 -7.00 22.28 10.60
N ALA A 25 -7.71 23.17 9.93
CA ALA A 25 -7.37 23.62 8.58
C ALA A 25 -6.06 24.42 8.55
N VAL A 26 -5.79 25.26 9.54
CA VAL A 26 -4.52 25.99 9.70
C VAL A 26 -3.35 25.02 9.99
N ARG A 27 -3.60 23.92 10.70
CA ARG A 27 -2.56 22.92 11.04
C ARG A 27 -2.07 22.10 9.83
N PHE A 28 -2.85 22.00 8.76
CA PHE A 28 -2.53 21.14 7.61
C PHE A 28 -2.42 21.94 6.30
N GLN A 29 -1.78 23.10 6.37
CA GLN A 29 -1.37 23.86 5.18
C GLN A 29 0.07 23.54 4.82
N GLU A 30 0.35 23.53 3.52
CA GLU A 30 1.73 23.51 3.04
C GLU A 30 2.47 24.76 3.52
N ARG A 31 3.76 24.62 3.75
CA ARG A 31 4.60 25.70 4.27
C ARG A 31 5.88 25.76 3.48
N TYR A 32 6.22 26.92 2.94
CA TYR A 32 7.48 27.08 2.25
C TYR A 32 8.03 28.49 2.34
N LYS A 33 9.35 28.60 2.16
CA LYS A 33 10.07 29.87 2.09
C LYS A 33 11.13 29.76 1.01
N ARG A 34 11.28 30.81 0.18
CA ARG A 34 12.24 30.87 -0.95
C ARG A 34 12.07 29.72 -1.95
N MET A 35 10.83 29.28 -2.11
CA MET A 35 10.41 28.28 -3.10
C MET A 35 9.24 28.88 -3.87
N LEU A 36 9.18 28.64 -5.18
CA LEU A 36 7.98 28.80 -5.98
C LEU A 36 7.33 27.42 -6.14
N LYS A 37 6.00 27.36 -6.00
CA LYS A 37 5.23 26.15 -6.26
C LYS A 37 4.26 26.39 -7.42
N ASP A 38 4.37 25.58 -8.46
CA ASP A 38 3.43 25.54 -9.58
C ASP A 38 2.94 24.09 -9.79
N GLY A 39 1.68 23.83 -9.41
CA GLY A 39 1.17 22.47 -9.30
C GLY A 39 2.04 21.64 -8.36
N ASP A 40 2.65 20.59 -8.91
CA ASP A 40 3.55 19.66 -8.22
C ASP A 40 5.04 20.00 -8.41
N THR A 41 5.34 21.08 -9.13
CA THR A 41 6.72 21.54 -9.37
C THR A 41 7.11 22.53 -8.29
N LEU A 42 8.30 22.35 -7.73
CA LEU A 42 8.93 23.24 -6.76
C LEU A 42 10.25 23.75 -7.34
N SER A 43 10.41 25.07 -7.42
CA SER A 43 11.60 25.71 -7.94
C SER A 43 12.19 26.66 -6.91
N TYR A 44 13.51 26.72 -6.81
CA TYR A 44 14.20 27.61 -5.88
C TYR A 44 14.06 29.08 -6.28
N GLN A 45 13.80 29.95 -5.30
CA GLN A 45 13.61 31.41 -5.46
C GLN A 45 14.44 32.23 -4.45
N GLY A 46 15.43 31.61 -3.80
CA GLY A 46 16.31 32.32 -2.88
C GLY A 46 17.45 33.06 -3.59
N ASN A 47 18.14 33.92 -2.84
CA ASN A 47 19.40 34.51 -3.27
C ASN A 47 20.59 33.62 -2.87
N SER A 48 21.79 33.94 -3.36
CA SER A 48 23.03 33.26 -2.95
C SER A 48 23.10 33.11 -1.42
N ASP A 49 23.47 31.92 -0.96
CA ASP A 49 23.61 31.50 0.45
C ASP A 49 22.31 31.30 1.24
N GLU A 50 21.13 31.54 0.66
CA GLU A 50 19.86 31.33 1.36
C GLU A 50 19.27 29.94 1.14
N VAL A 51 18.88 29.22 2.20
CA VAL A 51 18.15 27.97 2.05
C VAL A 51 16.66 28.23 1.81
N GLY A 52 16.10 27.55 0.81
CA GLY A 52 14.67 27.37 0.61
C GLY A 52 14.21 26.01 1.12
N CYS A 53 13.01 25.96 1.68
CA CYS A 53 12.46 24.75 2.26
C CYS A 53 10.95 24.73 2.06
N TYR A 54 10.43 23.56 1.69
CA TYR A 54 9.02 23.24 1.55
C TYR A 54 8.67 22.08 2.48
N VAL A 55 7.53 22.18 3.16
CA VAL A 55 6.95 21.15 4.02
C VAL A 55 5.52 20.91 3.57
N ALA A 56 5.20 19.64 3.28
CA ALA A 56 3.90 19.21 2.82
C ALA A 56 2.79 19.44 3.86
N PRO A 57 1.52 19.51 3.45
CA PRO A 57 0.40 19.83 4.34
C PRO A 57 0.05 18.72 5.34
N ARG A 58 0.42 17.46 5.06
CA ARG A 58 0.03 16.30 5.88
C ARG A 58 1.25 15.44 6.21
N PRO A 59 1.29 14.81 7.40
CA PRO A 59 2.31 13.84 7.70
C PRO A 59 2.09 12.56 6.89
N LEU A 60 3.14 11.75 6.79
CA LEU A 60 2.99 10.38 6.35
C LEU A 60 2.10 9.60 7.32
N SER A 61 1.40 8.59 6.80
CA SER A 61 0.46 7.75 7.54
C SER A 61 0.45 6.33 6.99
N LYS A 62 -0.17 5.37 7.68
CA LYS A 62 -0.32 4.00 7.16
C LYS A 62 -0.93 3.92 5.76
N GLY A 63 -1.82 4.86 5.39
CA GLY A 63 -2.46 4.89 4.06
C GLY A 63 -1.70 5.70 3.01
N ASN A 64 -0.67 6.42 3.40
CA ASN A 64 0.21 7.19 2.52
C ASN A 64 1.57 7.35 3.21
N CYS A 65 2.44 6.34 3.08
CA CYS A 65 3.67 6.20 3.84
C CYS A 65 4.94 6.44 3.01
N TYR A 66 4.80 6.91 1.76
CA TYR A 66 5.89 7.11 0.82
C TYR A 66 5.59 8.29 -0.10
N PHE A 67 6.63 8.97 -0.54
CA PHE A 67 6.54 10.01 -1.56
C PHE A 67 7.84 10.03 -2.39
N GLU A 68 7.75 10.51 -3.62
CA GLU A 68 8.92 10.67 -4.50
C GLU A 68 9.14 12.12 -4.91
N VAL A 69 10.39 12.42 -5.21
CA VAL A 69 10.84 13.72 -5.71
C VAL A 69 11.74 13.48 -6.91
N THR A 70 11.28 13.91 -8.09
CA THR A 70 12.06 13.86 -9.33
C THR A 70 12.87 15.13 -9.48
N ILE A 71 14.18 15.03 -9.66
CA ILE A 71 15.05 16.19 -9.90
C ILE A 71 14.89 16.65 -11.34
N MET A 72 14.26 17.80 -11.54
CA MET A 72 14.03 18.38 -12.87
C MET A 72 15.25 19.17 -13.36
N ASP A 73 15.91 19.86 -12.42
CA ASP A 73 17.17 20.57 -12.62
C ASP A 73 17.96 20.62 -11.30
N THR A 74 19.27 20.35 -11.36
CA THR A 74 20.17 20.43 -10.20
C THR A 74 20.55 21.87 -9.87
N GLY A 75 20.27 22.83 -10.74
CA GLY A 75 20.77 24.19 -10.59
C GLY A 75 22.30 24.23 -10.55
N VAL A 76 22.84 25.24 -9.86
CA VAL A 76 24.28 25.48 -9.79
C VAL A 76 25.02 24.45 -8.92
N ARG A 77 24.43 24.00 -7.80
CA ARG A 77 25.12 23.17 -6.80
C ARG A 77 24.50 21.78 -6.59
N GLY A 78 23.24 21.56 -6.99
CA GLY A 78 22.54 20.28 -6.75
C GLY A 78 22.22 20.03 -5.29
N THR A 79 22.21 21.07 -4.45
CA THR A 79 22.00 21.04 -3.00
C THR A 79 20.51 20.87 -2.65
N ILE A 80 19.95 19.77 -3.14
CA ILE A 80 18.56 19.38 -2.97
C ILE A 80 18.50 18.31 -1.87
N ALA A 81 17.69 18.53 -0.85
CA ALA A 81 17.45 17.58 0.24
C ALA A 81 16.01 17.08 0.22
N VAL A 82 15.82 15.77 0.39
CA VAL A 82 14.49 15.13 0.44
C VAL A 82 14.39 14.34 1.75
N GLY A 83 13.31 14.53 2.49
CA GLY A 83 13.17 13.82 3.76
C GLY A 83 11.92 14.15 4.56
N LEU A 84 12.04 13.93 5.86
CA LEU A 84 10.95 14.06 6.83
C LEU A 84 11.31 15.03 7.95
N VAL A 85 10.36 15.88 8.30
CA VAL A 85 10.51 16.92 9.33
C VAL A 85 9.29 16.98 10.26
N PRO A 86 9.41 17.53 11.48
CA PRO A 86 8.26 17.83 12.31
C PRO A 86 7.40 18.96 11.73
N GLN A 87 6.13 19.02 12.13
CA GLN A 87 5.15 20.03 11.68
C GLN A 87 5.67 21.48 11.71
N TYR A 88 6.47 21.83 12.72
CA TYR A 88 7.01 23.18 12.92
C TYR A 88 8.51 23.30 12.63
N TYR A 89 8.95 22.68 11.53
CA TYR A 89 10.31 22.86 11.04
C TYR A 89 10.60 24.30 10.62
N LYS A 90 11.86 24.73 10.77
CA LYS A 90 12.31 26.04 10.28
C LYS A 90 12.51 25.99 8.77
N LEU A 91 11.96 26.96 8.04
CA LEU A 91 11.95 26.95 6.57
C LEU A 91 13.20 27.58 5.94
N ASP A 92 14.22 27.90 6.73
CA ASP A 92 15.50 28.45 6.32
C ASP A 92 16.67 27.48 6.61
N HIS A 93 16.35 26.20 6.82
CA HIS A 93 17.30 25.12 7.02
C HIS A 93 16.92 23.95 6.12
N GLN A 94 17.92 23.20 5.65
CA GLN A 94 17.68 21.99 4.89
C GLN A 94 17.06 20.92 5.80
N PRO A 95 16.09 20.12 5.32
CA PRO A 95 15.68 18.90 5.98
C PRO A 95 16.89 18.07 6.43
N GLY A 96 16.81 17.50 7.64
CA GLY A 96 17.90 16.71 8.24
C GLY A 96 18.92 17.53 9.05
N TRP A 97 18.96 18.87 8.94
CA TRP A 97 19.95 19.67 9.69
C TRP A 97 19.57 19.96 11.14
N LEU A 98 18.27 20.03 11.45
CA LEU A 98 17.75 20.33 12.79
C LEU A 98 17.14 19.09 13.47
N PRO A 99 17.12 19.03 14.81
CA PRO A 99 16.61 17.87 15.55
C PRO A 99 15.24 17.36 15.09
N HIS A 100 15.03 16.05 15.24
CA HIS A 100 13.81 15.34 14.84
C HIS A 100 13.49 15.37 13.34
N SER A 101 14.47 15.72 12.49
CA SER A 101 14.36 15.59 11.04
C SER A 101 15.40 14.63 10.49
N ILE A 102 15.09 14.06 9.33
CA ILE A 102 15.96 13.16 8.61
C ILE A 102 15.83 13.42 7.10
N ALA A 103 16.94 13.45 6.37
CA ALA A 103 16.91 13.69 4.93
C ALA A 103 18.12 13.11 4.21
N TYR A 104 17.89 12.76 2.95
CA TYR A 104 18.89 12.37 1.99
C TYR A 104 19.23 13.56 1.07
N HIS A 105 20.52 13.89 0.97
CA HIS A 105 21.02 15.06 0.24
C HIS A 105 21.61 14.62 -1.11
N ALA A 106 21.13 15.24 -2.19
CA ALA A 106 21.44 14.84 -3.56
C ALA A 106 22.90 15.14 -3.96
N ASP A 107 23.47 16.25 -3.48
CA ASP A 107 24.79 16.74 -3.86
C ASP A 107 25.94 15.88 -3.34
N ASP A 108 25.77 15.22 -2.20
CA ASP A 108 26.81 14.42 -1.56
C ASP A 108 26.42 12.96 -1.28
N GLY A 109 25.14 12.59 -1.43
CA GLY A 109 24.65 11.25 -1.17
C GLY A 109 24.68 10.88 0.31
N LYS A 110 24.67 11.87 1.21
CA LYS A 110 24.69 11.64 2.65
C LYS A 110 23.31 11.73 3.26
N LEU A 111 23.20 11.07 4.42
CA LEU A 111 22.05 11.15 5.29
C LEU A 111 22.33 12.15 6.41
N TYR A 112 21.41 13.07 6.61
CA TYR A 112 21.43 14.06 7.70
C TYR A 112 20.28 13.75 8.65
N ASN A 113 20.57 13.59 9.94
CA ASN A 113 19.62 13.08 10.94
C ASN A 113 19.54 13.96 12.21
N GLY A 114 19.37 15.26 11.99
CA GLY A 114 19.17 16.26 13.03
C GLY A 114 20.42 17.05 13.40
N ASN A 115 21.42 17.06 12.52
CA ASN A 115 22.64 17.85 12.64
C ASN A 115 23.20 18.18 11.24
N THR A 116 24.17 19.09 11.17
CA THR A 116 24.77 19.57 9.91
C THR A 116 25.91 18.70 9.39
N VAL A 117 26.15 17.52 10.00
CA VAL A 117 27.22 16.60 9.61
C VAL A 117 26.61 15.33 9.02
N GLY A 118 26.58 15.27 7.69
CA GLY A 118 26.04 14.12 6.97
C GLY A 118 26.87 12.85 7.18
N GLN A 119 26.19 11.72 7.21
CA GLN A 119 26.79 10.38 7.26
C GLN A 119 26.75 9.73 5.86
N GLN A 120 27.80 8.99 5.49
CA GLN A 120 27.81 8.27 4.23
C GLN A 120 26.63 7.29 4.18
N PHE A 121 25.82 7.37 3.13
CA PHE A 121 24.59 6.60 3.05
C PHE A 121 24.34 6.03 1.65
N GLY A 122 24.38 6.88 0.62
CA GLY A 122 24.05 6.48 -0.74
C GLY A 122 24.83 7.23 -1.82
N PRO A 123 24.50 6.99 -3.10
CA PRO A 123 25.09 7.68 -4.23
C PRO A 123 24.43 9.05 -4.48
N LYS A 124 25.22 10.07 -4.84
CA LYS A 124 24.72 11.38 -5.30
C LYS A 124 23.61 11.25 -6.34
N CYS A 125 22.69 12.21 -6.37
CA CYS A 125 21.59 12.27 -7.33
C CYS A 125 21.75 13.46 -8.28
N ASN A 126 21.39 13.27 -9.54
CA ASN A 126 21.49 14.27 -10.60
C ASN A 126 20.13 14.51 -11.26
N ARG A 127 20.10 15.44 -12.21
CA ARG A 127 18.93 15.69 -13.06
C ARG A 127 18.39 14.38 -13.65
N GLY A 128 17.09 14.16 -13.51
CA GLY A 128 16.37 12.96 -13.94
C GLY A 128 16.28 11.86 -12.88
N ASP A 129 17.13 11.88 -11.85
CA ASP A 129 17.02 10.92 -10.74
C ASP A 129 15.76 11.21 -9.90
N ARG A 130 15.16 10.15 -9.36
CA ARG A 130 14.06 10.19 -8.39
C ARG A 130 14.55 9.77 -7.03
N ILE A 131 14.30 10.60 -6.02
CA ILE A 131 14.56 10.28 -4.62
C ILE A 131 13.22 9.97 -3.96
N GLY A 132 13.07 8.77 -3.43
CA GLY A 132 11.93 8.41 -2.60
C GLY A 132 12.27 8.44 -1.12
N CYS A 133 11.26 8.71 -0.30
CA CYS A 133 11.36 8.68 1.15
C CYS A 133 10.07 8.12 1.74
N GLY A 134 10.19 7.16 2.65
CA GLY A 134 9.03 6.55 3.29
C GLY A 134 9.29 5.99 4.67
N ILE A 135 8.23 5.51 5.28
CA ILE A 135 8.22 4.86 6.60
C ILE A 135 7.72 3.43 6.41
N HIS A 136 8.44 2.44 6.94
CA HIS A 136 7.94 1.05 6.93
C HIS A 136 6.65 0.93 7.74
N LEU A 137 5.63 0.27 7.18
CA LEU A 137 4.30 0.17 7.80
C LEU A 137 4.32 -0.40 9.23
N GLU A 138 5.22 -1.35 9.50
CA GLU A 138 5.42 -1.98 10.82
C GLU A 138 5.81 -0.97 11.91
N SER A 139 6.41 0.15 11.52
CA SER A 139 6.89 1.19 12.43
C SER A 139 5.77 1.99 13.09
N PHE A 140 4.59 2.05 12.48
CA PHE A 140 3.46 2.80 13.02
C PHE A 140 2.87 2.17 14.29
N ASP A 141 3.20 0.91 14.58
CA ASP A 141 2.69 0.16 15.75
C ASP A 141 3.74 -0.06 16.86
N ALA A 142 5.02 0.26 16.61
CA ALA A 142 6.16 -0.15 17.45
C ALA A 142 6.83 0.98 18.25
N GLY A 143 6.38 2.23 18.13
CA GLY A 143 6.94 3.38 18.85
C GLY A 143 8.32 3.87 18.39
N LEU A 144 9.03 3.07 17.58
CA LEU A 144 10.25 3.43 16.85
C LEU A 144 9.92 3.51 15.36
N THR A 145 10.34 4.59 14.70
CA THR A 145 10.03 4.82 13.29
C THR A 145 11.21 4.46 12.40
N THR A 146 11.06 3.47 11.52
CA THR A 146 12.07 3.15 10.51
C THR A 146 11.76 3.90 9.22
N VAL A 147 12.61 4.88 8.90
CA VAL A 147 12.55 5.68 7.67
C VAL A 147 13.52 5.07 6.65
N PHE A 148 13.06 4.89 5.42
CA PHE A 148 13.90 4.42 4.31
C PHE A 148 13.93 5.43 3.18
N PHE A 149 14.97 5.34 2.35
CA PHE A 149 15.16 6.18 1.18
C PHE A 149 15.45 5.34 -0.04
N THR A 150 15.06 5.85 -1.20
CA THR A 150 15.16 5.15 -2.47
C THR A 150 15.78 6.07 -3.49
N LYS A 151 16.45 5.48 -4.47
CA LYS A 151 16.92 6.16 -5.66
C LYS A 151 16.43 5.39 -6.88
N ASN A 152 15.66 6.04 -7.74
CA ASN A 152 15.11 5.46 -8.96
C ASN A 152 14.37 4.14 -8.70
N GLY A 153 13.53 4.11 -7.66
CA GLY A 153 12.74 2.93 -7.28
C GLY A 153 13.51 1.84 -6.53
N LYS A 154 14.82 2.00 -6.28
CA LYS A 154 15.61 1.02 -5.50
C LYS A 154 15.95 1.55 -4.12
N GLU A 155 15.79 0.73 -3.08
CA GLU A 155 16.16 1.11 -1.71
C GLU A 155 17.66 1.37 -1.60
N VAL A 156 18.02 2.53 -1.05
CA VAL A 156 19.40 2.92 -0.73
C VAL A 156 19.75 2.45 0.68
N GLY A 157 18.80 2.57 1.61
CA GLY A 157 18.90 2.07 2.96
C GLY A 157 17.80 2.60 3.87
N SER A 158 17.87 2.21 5.14
CA SER A 158 16.90 2.58 6.17
C SER A 158 17.56 2.93 7.49
N VAL A 159 16.92 3.78 8.29
CA VAL A 159 17.39 4.26 9.59
C VAL A 159 16.22 4.37 10.56
N VAL A 160 16.45 3.90 11.79
CA VAL A 160 15.50 4.03 12.89
C VAL A 160 15.65 5.42 13.53
N VAL A 161 14.54 6.15 13.61
CA VAL A 161 14.46 7.46 14.27
C VAL A 161 13.58 7.39 15.53
N PRO A 162 13.98 8.04 16.63
CA PRO A 162 13.22 8.10 17.87
C PRO A 162 12.12 9.17 17.77
N ALA A 163 11.19 8.99 16.84
CA ALA A 163 10.05 9.87 16.61
C ALA A 163 8.80 9.02 16.31
N SER A 164 7.61 9.57 16.57
CA SER A 164 6.35 8.95 16.14
C SER A 164 6.14 9.16 14.65
N ALA A 165 5.78 8.09 13.94
CA ALA A 165 5.56 8.10 12.50
C ALA A 165 4.45 9.09 12.08
N ASP A 166 3.40 9.25 12.90
CA ASP A 166 2.25 10.15 12.63
C ASP A 166 2.59 11.65 12.74
N GLY A 167 3.83 12.00 13.07
CA GLY A 167 4.31 13.38 13.25
C GLY A 167 5.30 13.87 12.19
N LEU A 168 5.63 13.04 11.20
CA LEU A 168 6.68 13.31 10.21
C LEU A 168 6.09 13.72 8.86
N PHE A 169 6.47 14.91 8.40
CA PHE A 169 5.96 15.54 7.19
C PHE A 169 7.00 15.46 6.06
N PRO A 170 6.59 15.11 4.83
CA PRO A 170 7.42 15.25 3.65
C PRO A 170 7.97 16.67 3.53
N ALA A 171 9.28 16.78 3.31
CA ALA A 171 9.95 18.04 3.14
C ALA A 171 11.04 17.98 2.08
N ILE A 172 11.20 19.10 1.39
CA ILE A 172 12.19 19.32 0.35
C ILE A 172 12.92 20.60 0.67
N GLY A 173 14.24 20.62 0.57
CA GLY A 173 15.00 21.85 0.64
C GLY A 173 15.94 22.02 -0.55
N MET A 174 16.24 23.28 -0.84
CA MET A 174 17.02 23.75 -1.98
C MET A 174 17.91 24.91 -1.56
N HIS A 175 19.09 25.04 -2.16
CA HIS A 175 20.09 26.03 -1.76
C HIS A 175 20.93 26.58 -2.92
N SER A 176 20.49 26.39 -4.16
CA SER A 176 21.13 27.05 -5.30
C SER A 176 20.19 27.42 -6.44
N LEU A 177 20.57 28.47 -7.17
CA LEU A 177 19.82 28.97 -8.31
C LEU A 177 19.62 27.89 -9.37
N GLY A 178 18.40 27.81 -9.91
CA GLY A 178 18.03 26.86 -10.95
C GLY A 178 17.62 25.48 -10.43
N GLU A 179 17.71 25.20 -9.12
CA GLU A 179 17.19 23.94 -8.57
C GLU A 179 15.68 23.85 -8.76
N GLU A 180 15.23 22.72 -9.32
CA GLU A 180 13.82 22.45 -9.58
C GLU A 180 13.53 20.96 -9.44
N VAL A 181 12.41 20.64 -8.82
CA VAL A 181 11.95 19.25 -8.63
C VAL A 181 10.46 19.13 -8.87
N ARG A 182 10.01 17.91 -9.18
CA ARG A 182 8.60 17.53 -9.19
C ARG A 182 8.32 16.60 -8.01
N LEU A 183 7.35 16.98 -7.18
CA LEU A 183 6.93 16.26 -5.99
C LEU A 183 5.72 15.36 -6.30
N ASP A 184 5.83 14.08 -6.00
CA ASP A 184 4.72 13.14 -6.02
C ASP A 184 4.40 12.65 -4.58
N LEU A 185 3.36 13.23 -3.99
CA LEU A 185 2.86 12.85 -2.66
C LEU A 185 1.96 11.61 -2.66
N GLN A 186 1.67 11.05 -3.83
CA GLN A 186 0.84 9.86 -4.02
C GLN A 186 1.64 8.66 -4.52
N ALA A 187 2.97 8.80 -4.62
CA ALA A 187 3.84 7.72 -5.04
C ALA A 187 3.67 6.50 -4.13
N GLU A 188 3.72 5.31 -4.74
CA GLU A 188 3.56 4.05 -4.03
C GLU A 188 4.93 3.35 -3.92
N TRP A 189 5.25 2.87 -2.72
CA TRP A 189 6.46 2.08 -2.47
C TRP A 189 6.10 0.63 -2.23
N GLY A 190 6.83 -0.28 -2.89
CA GLY A 190 6.54 -1.71 -2.85
C GLY A 190 5.45 -2.17 -3.81
N ALA A 191 5.02 -1.31 -4.74
CA ALA A 191 4.27 -1.73 -5.94
C ALA A 191 5.22 -2.21 -7.05
N ASP A 192 6.37 -1.54 -7.23
CA ASP A 192 7.16 -1.63 -8.47
C ASP A 192 8.36 -2.60 -8.47
N GLU A 193 8.68 -3.30 -7.38
CA GLU A 193 9.52 -4.51 -7.48
C GLU A 193 8.71 -5.77 -7.85
N ASP A 194 7.38 -5.64 -7.95
CA ASP A 194 6.47 -6.66 -8.47
C ASP A 194 5.81 -6.21 -9.80
N ASP A 195 5.94 -4.93 -10.20
CA ASP A 195 5.30 -4.37 -11.42
C ASP A 195 6.28 -3.82 -12.49
N SER A 196 7.60 -4.05 -12.39
CA SER A 196 8.58 -3.66 -13.43
C SER A 196 8.86 -4.72 -14.52
N VAL A 197 7.83 -5.48 -14.91
CA VAL A 197 7.81 -6.20 -16.19
C VAL A 197 6.89 -5.42 -17.13
N MET A 198 7.50 -4.68 -18.07
CA MET A 198 6.80 -4.14 -19.23
C MET A 198 5.99 -5.27 -19.86
N MET A 199 4.68 -5.06 -20.00
CA MET A 199 3.70 -6.00 -20.53
C MET A 199 4.20 -6.76 -21.76
N VAL A 200 4.64 -7.98 -21.55
CA VAL A 200 4.25 -9.11 -22.40
C VAL A 200 3.38 -9.95 -21.50
N ASP A 201 2.13 -10.14 -21.90
CA ASP A 201 1.11 -10.86 -21.16
C ASP A 201 1.52 -12.32 -20.89
N SER A 202 2.30 -12.53 -19.83
CA SER A 202 2.53 -13.82 -19.22
C SER A 202 1.94 -13.77 -17.81
N HIS A 203 0.63 -14.01 -17.70
CA HIS A 203 -0.08 -14.33 -16.45
C HIS A 203 0.56 -15.49 -15.62
N GLU A 204 1.69 -16.05 -16.07
CA GLU A 204 2.56 -16.96 -15.32
C GLU A 204 3.11 -16.34 -14.02
N ASP A 205 3.25 -15.01 -13.94
CA ASP A 205 3.85 -14.33 -12.79
C ASP A 205 2.87 -14.09 -11.61
N GLU A 206 1.56 -14.27 -11.79
CA GLU A 206 0.57 -14.08 -10.70
C GLU A 206 0.67 -15.17 -9.62
N TRP A 207 1.18 -16.36 -9.97
CA TRP A 207 1.22 -17.53 -9.10
C TRP A 207 2.59 -17.69 -8.42
N GLY A 208 2.58 -17.74 -7.08
CA GLY A 208 3.78 -17.69 -6.25
C GLY A 208 4.24 -19.01 -5.69
N ARG A 209 3.30 -19.96 -5.54
CA ARG A 209 3.60 -21.32 -5.09
C ARG A 209 2.81 -22.30 -5.95
N LEU A 210 3.54 -23.04 -6.77
CA LEU A 210 3.02 -24.10 -7.61
C LEU A 210 3.49 -25.46 -7.08
N HIS A 211 2.61 -26.45 -7.13
CA HIS A 211 2.90 -27.84 -6.83
C HIS A 211 2.02 -28.69 -7.74
N ASP A 212 2.61 -29.51 -8.60
CA ASP A 212 1.89 -30.36 -9.56
C ASP A 212 0.85 -29.59 -10.42
N VAL A 213 1.11 -28.30 -10.65
CA VAL A 213 0.33 -27.41 -11.53
C VAL A 213 1.31 -26.65 -12.41
N HIS A 214 1.05 -26.63 -13.71
CA HIS A 214 1.73 -25.81 -14.69
C HIS A 214 0.86 -24.59 -15.02
N VAL A 215 1.51 -23.44 -15.22
CA VAL A 215 0.85 -22.20 -15.61
C VAL A 215 1.34 -21.84 -17.00
N SER A 216 0.41 -21.53 -17.91
CA SER A 216 0.71 -21.07 -19.27
C SER A 216 -0.25 -19.94 -19.60
N GLY A 217 0.21 -18.69 -19.50
CA GLY A 217 -0.68 -17.54 -19.53
C GLY A 217 -1.73 -17.64 -18.41
N THR A 218 -3.01 -17.47 -18.74
CA THR A 218 -4.13 -17.56 -17.77
C THR A 218 -4.52 -18.99 -17.40
N LEU A 219 -3.94 -20.00 -18.05
CA LEU A 219 -4.33 -21.39 -17.89
C LEU A 219 -3.56 -22.04 -16.74
N LEU A 220 -4.31 -22.67 -15.82
CA LEU A 220 -3.77 -23.56 -14.80
C LEU A 220 -4.04 -25.02 -15.20
N GLU A 221 -2.98 -25.78 -15.45
CA GLU A 221 -3.07 -27.19 -15.82
C GLU A 221 -2.52 -28.07 -14.69
N TYR A 222 -3.29 -29.06 -14.25
CA TYR A 222 -2.80 -30.05 -13.31
C TYR A 222 -1.85 -31.05 -13.99
N THR A 223 -0.61 -31.13 -13.51
CA THR A 223 0.43 -32.01 -14.08
C THR A 223 0.86 -33.14 -13.13
N GLY A 224 0.11 -33.34 -12.04
CA GLY A 224 0.38 -34.37 -11.04
C GLY A 224 -0.09 -35.77 -11.43
N LYS A 225 0.13 -36.73 -10.52
CA LYS A 225 -0.18 -38.15 -10.77
C LYS A 225 -1.66 -38.51 -10.60
N GLY A 226 -2.39 -37.79 -9.76
CA GLY A 226 -3.81 -38.00 -9.49
C GLY A 226 -4.21 -39.36 -8.91
N LYS A 227 -3.29 -40.10 -8.26
CA LYS A 227 -3.55 -41.48 -7.81
C LYS A 227 -4.09 -41.59 -6.39
N GLY A 228 -3.85 -40.60 -5.54
CA GLY A 228 -4.30 -40.59 -4.15
C GLY A 228 -4.70 -39.21 -3.63
N ILE A 229 -5.27 -39.18 -2.43
CA ILE A 229 -5.77 -37.96 -1.76
C ILE A 229 -4.69 -36.92 -1.46
N MET A 230 -3.41 -37.31 -1.55
CA MET A 230 -2.26 -36.43 -1.34
C MET A 230 -1.65 -35.93 -2.66
N ASP A 231 -2.06 -36.48 -3.81
CA ASP A 231 -1.58 -36.06 -5.14
C ASP A 231 -2.36 -34.81 -5.60
N VAL A 232 -2.36 -33.78 -4.75
CA VAL A 232 -3.10 -32.54 -5.00
C VAL A 232 -2.20 -31.53 -5.68
N GLY A 233 -2.72 -30.92 -6.75
CA GLY A 233 -2.14 -29.74 -7.35
C GLY A 233 -2.49 -28.50 -6.53
N LEU A 234 -1.50 -27.65 -6.25
CA LEU A 234 -1.72 -26.35 -5.63
C LEU A 234 -1.16 -25.25 -6.51
N ALA A 235 -1.99 -24.26 -6.81
CA ALA A 235 -1.56 -22.96 -7.27
C ALA A 235 -2.00 -21.92 -6.22
N GLN A 236 -1.05 -21.17 -5.67
CA GLN A 236 -1.33 -20.09 -4.74
C GLN A 236 -0.71 -18.79 -5.26
N ALA A 237 -1.52 -17.73 -5.35
CA ALA A 237 -1.10 -16.42 -5.82
C ALA A 237 0.06 -15.85 -4.98
N ARG A 238 0.92 -15.05 -5.62
CA ARG A 238 2.03 -14.34 -4.94
C ARG A 238 1.53 -13.33 -3.94
N ARG A 239 0.52 -12.55 -4.33
CA ARG A 239 -0.01 -11.41 -3.58
C ARG A 239 -1.27 -11.81 -2.80
N PRO A 240 -1.40 -11.40 -1.52
CA PRO A 240 -2.66 -11.57 -0.79
C PRO A 240 -3.74 -10.63 -1.32
N LEU A 241 -5.01 -10.97 -1.10
CA LEU A 241 -6.10 -10.03 -1.34
C LEU A 241 -5.94 -8.77 -0.46
N SER A 242 -6.29 -7.62 -1.02
CA SER A 242 -6.22 -6.29 -0.41
C SER A 242 -7.51 -5.52 -0.65
N THR A 243 -7.69 -4.36 0.00
CA THR A 243 -8.87 -3.49 -0.23
C THR A 243 -9.04 -3.06 -1.69
N ARG A 244 -7.96 -3.07 -2.48
CA ARG A 244 -7.94 -2.71 -3.90
C ARG A 244 -8.14 -3.92 -4.83
N SER A 245 -7.67 -5.09 -4.42
CA SER A 245 -7.86 -6.36 -5.15
C SER A 245 -8.40 -7.40 -4.17
N HIS A 246 -9.72 -7.46 -4.06
CA HIS A 246 -10.43 -8.21 -3.02
C HIS A 246 -11.29 -9.35 -3.59
N TYR A 247 -11.18 -9.64 -4.88
CA TYR A 247 -11.99 -10.62 -5.58
C TYR A 247 -11.25 -11.18 -6.80
N PHE A 248 -11.42 -12.48 -7.08
CA PHE A 248 -10.89 -13.16 -8.26
C PHE A 248 -11.83 -14.29 -8.70
N GLU A 249 -11.75 -14.67 -9.97
CA GLU A 249 -12.57 -15.71 -10.60
C GLU A 249 -11.70 -16.69 -11.38
N VAL A 250 -12.19 -17.93 -11.53
CA VAL A 250 -11.57 -19.00 -12.33
C VAL A 250 -12.66 -19.70 -13.11
N GLU A 251 -12.47 -19.83 -14.42
CA GLU A 251 -13.30 -20.67 -15.29
C GLU A 251 -12.76 -22.11 -15.30
N ILE A 252 -13.67 -23.09 -15.22
CA ILE A 252 -13.31 -24.50 -15.40
C ILE A 252 -13.24 -24.78 -16.90
N VAL A 253 -12.05 -24.73 -17.49
CA VAL A 253 -11.84 -25.01 -18.92
C VAL A 253 -11.92 -26.51 -19.25
N ASP A 254 -11.45 -27.36 -18.34
CA ASP A 254 -11.59 -28.81 -18.39
C ASP A 254 -11.77 -29.32 -16.96
N ALA A 255 -12.79 -30.13 -16.71
CA ALA A 255 -13.09 -30.69 -15.39
C ALA A 255 -12.21 -31.91 -15.05
N GLY A 256 -11.51 -32.49 -16.02
CA GLY A 256 -10.86 -33.79 -15.90
C GLY A 256 -11.84 -34.91 -15.54
N GLU A 257 -11.32 -36.04 -15.06
CA GLU A 257 -12.16 -37.22 -14.79
C GLU A 257 -13.14 -37.04 -13.61
N LYS A 258 -12.76 -36.22 -12.61
CA LYS A 258 -13.46 -36.16 -11.31
C LYS A 258 -13.91 -34.75 -10.89
N CYS A 259 -13.47 -33.69 -11.57
CA CYS A 259 -13.74 -32.29 -11.20
C CYS A 259 -13.31 -31.91 -9.78
N TYR A 260 -12.22 -32.51 -9.27
CA TYR A 260 -11.64 -32.14 -7.97
C TYR A 260 -10.88 -30.81 -8.06
N ILE A 261 -11.63 -29.74 -8.30
CA ILE A 261 -11.13 -28.37 -8.42
C ILE A 261 -11.71 -27.58 -7.26
N ALA A 262 -10.85 -26.86 -6.54
CA ALA A 262 -11.25 -26.06 -5.39
C ALA A 262 -10.70 -24.64 -5.50
N LEU A 263 -11.53 -23.65 -5.17
CA LEU A 263 -11.20 -22.23 -5.21
C LEU A 263 -11.38 -21.62 -3.82
N GLY A 264 -10.39 -20.87 -3.33
CA GLY A 264 -10.51 -20.26 -2.00
C GLY A 264 -9.31 -19.45 -1.53
N LEU A 265 -9.35 -19.11 -0.24
CA LEU A 265 -8.31 -18.36 0.46
C LEU A 265 -7.53 -19.27 1.39
N ALA A 266 -6.21 -19.07 1.45
CA ALA A 266 -5.33 -19.80 2.35
C ALA A 266 -4.18 -18.91 2.83
N ARG A 267 -3.63 -19.19 4.02
CA ARG A 267 -2.41 -18.55 4.52
C ARG A 267 -1.21 -18.83 3.62
N ARG A 268 -0.21 -17.95 3.67
CA ARG A 268 1.02 -18.02 2.85
C ARG A 268 1.76 -19.38 2.96
N ASP A 269 1.68 -20.02 4.12
CA ASP A 269 2.35 -21.26 4.46
C ASP A 269 1.46 -22.51 4.27
N TYR A 270 0.39 -22.43 3.48
CA TYR A 270 -0.55 -23.54 3.27
C TYR A 270 0.16 -24.82 2.74
N PRO A 271 -0.20 -26.02 3.23
CA PRO A 271 0.37 -27.27 2.75
C PRO A 271 0.11 -27.48 1.25
N LYS A 272 1.19 -27.74 0.51
CA LYS A 272 1.16 -27.84 -0.96
C LYS A 272 0.47 -29.09 -1.53
N ASN A 273 0.27 -30.10 -0.69
CA ASN A 273 -0.26 -31.41 -1.03
C ASN A 273 -1.70 -31.61 -0.51
N ARG A 274 -2.46 -30.52 -0.37
CA ARG A 274 -3.85 -30.53 0.12
C ARG A 274 -4.68 -29.49 -0.60
N HIS A 275 -5.95 -29.78 -0.83
CA HIS A 275 -6.87 -28.79 -1.37
C HIS A 275 -7.07 -27.65 -0.36
N PRO A 276 -7.22 -26.39 -0.83
CA PRO A 276 -7.71 -25.29 -0.01
C PRO A 276 -8.98 -25.68 0.75
N GLY A 277 -9.14 -25.21 1.99
CA GLY A 277 -10.27 -25.52 2.87
C GLY A 277 -10.08 -26.76 3.75
N TRP A 278 -9.14 -27.67 3.45
CA TRP A 278 -8.92 -28.88 4.26
C TRP A 278 -8.03 -28.71 5.49
N SER A 279 -7.22 -27.64 5.54
CA SER A 279 -6.27 -27.38 6.63
C SER A 279 -6.46 -26.00 7.24
N ARG A 280 -6.19 -25.87 8.55
CA ARG A 280 -6.43 -24.63 9.31
C ARG A 280 -5.88 -23.38 8.61
N GLY A 281 -6.62 -22.28 8.72
CA GLY A 281 -6.24 -21.02 8.08
C GLY A 281 -6.57 -20.97 6.58
N SER A 282 -7.49 -21.81 6.11
CA SER A 282 -8.01 -21.75 4.75
C SER A 282 -9.53 -21.94 4.71
N VAL A 283 -10.13 -21.41 3.66
CA VAL A 283 -11.55 -21.59 3.33
C VAL A 283 -11.66 -21.76 1.82
N ALA A 284 -12.42 -22.73 1.35
CA ALA A 284 -12.58 -22.95 -0.08
C ALA A 284 -13.89 -23.60 -0.45
N TYR A 285 -14.33 -23.28 -1.66
CA TYR A 285 -15.43 -23.90 -2.35
C TYR A 285 -14.92 -25.00 -3.29
N HIS A 286 -15.54 -26.17 -3.25
CA HIS A 286 -15.14 -27.35 -4.02
C HIS A 286 -16.16 -27.65 -5.12
N ALA A 287 -15.69 -27.71 -6.37
CA ALA A 287 -16.53 -27.83 -7.56
C ALA A 287 -17.21 -29.21 -7.67
N ASP A 288 -16.57 -30.27 -7.19
CA ASP A 288 -17.02 -31.64 -7.33
C ASP A 288 -18.25 -31.97 -6.50
N ASP A 289 -18.41 -31.38 -5.32
CA ASP A 289 -19.55 -31.66 -4.43
C ASP A 289 -20.36 -30.43 -4.03
N GLY A 290 -19.91 -29.23 -4.40
CA GLY A 290 -20.60 -27.97 -4.11
C GLY A 290 -20.51 -27.56 -2.64
N LYS A 291 -19.56 -28.10 -1.88
CA LYS A 291 -19.41 -27.77 -0.47
C LYS A 291 -18.36 -26.69 -0.22
N ILE A 292 -18.50 -26.04 0.93
CA ILE A 292 -17.49 -25.15 1.50
C ILE A 292 -16.75 -25.87 2.62
N PHE A 293 -15.42 -25.73 2.64
CA PHE A 293 -14.55 -26.34 3.64
C PHE A 293 -13.83 -25.24 4.41
N HIS A 294 -13.84 -25.33 5.75
CA HIS A 294 -13.24 -24.34 6.65
C HIS A 294 -12.12 -24.95 7.50
N GLY A 295 -10.95 -25.07 6.89
CA GLY A 295 -9.75 -25.65 7.50
C GLY A 295 -9.93 -27.04 8.10
N SER A 296 -10.82 -27.84 7.52
CA SER A 296 -11.24 -29.16 7.99
C SER A 296 -11.52 -30.09 6.80
N GLY A 297 -11.37 -31.41 6.97
CA GLY A 297 -11.70 -32.40 5.94
C GLY A 297 -13.19 -32.69 5.78
N VAL A 298 -14.05 -32.01 6.56
CA VAL A 298 -15.51 -32.09 6.48
C VAL A 298 -16.03 -30.75 5.95
N GLY A 299 -16.81 -30.80 4.87
CA GLY A 299 -17.39 -29.63 4.22
C GLY A 299 -18.89 -29.54 4.46
N ASP A 300 -19.41 -28.31 4.42
CA ASP A 300 -20.83 -28.01 4.56
C ASP A 300 -21.46 -27.72 3.19
N PRO A 301 -22.73 -28.08 2.93
CA PRO A 301 -23.43 -27.67 1.73
C PRO A 301 -23.42 -26.14 1.58
N PHE A 302 -22.94 -25.63 0.44
CA PHE A 302 -22.79 -24.20 0.21
C PHE A 302 -23.42 -23.77 -1.11
N GLY A 303 -22.99 -24.41 -2.19
CA GLY A 303 -23.35 -24.05 -3.54
C GLY A 303 -23.56 -25.29 -4.41
N PRO A 304 -23.76 -25.07 -5.70
CA PRO A 304 -24.15 -26.16 -6.57
C PRO A 304 -22.90 -26.63 -7.35
N ARG A 305 -22.63 -27.95 -7.44
CA ARG A 305 -21.48 -28.53 -8.20
C ARG A 305 -21.14 -27.78 -9.50
N CYS A 306 -19.87 -27.47 -9.78
CA CYS A 306 -19.48 -26.72 -10.98
C CYS A 306 -18.83 -27.69 -12.01
N PHE A 307 -19.00 -27.41 -13.30
CA PHE A 307 -18.57 -28.26 -14.42
C PHE A 307 -17.76 -27.44 -15.44
N GLU A 308 -17.27 -28.09 -16.49
CA GLU A 308 -16.65 -27.43 -17.64
C GLU A 308 -17.53 -26.27 -18.17
N GLY A 309 -16.92 -25.09 -18.31
CA GLY A 309 -17.55 -23.82 -18.69
C GLY A 309 -18.18 -23.01 -17.56
N ASP A 310 -18.22 -23.52 -16.32
CA ASP A 310 -18.69 -22.75 -15.16
C ASP A 310 -17.57 -21.86 -14.58
N ILE A 311 -17.96 -20.71 -14.02
CA ILE A 311 -17.03 -19.74 -13.41
C ILE A 311 -17.20 -19.75 -11.88
N MET A 312 -16.11 -20.01 -11.17
CA MET A 312 -16.04 -19.90 -9.72
C MET A 312 -15.40 -18.58 -9.31
N GLY A 313 -15.90 -17.95 -8.24
CA GLY A 313 -15.40 -16.67 -7.73
C GLY A 313 -15.10 -16.71 -6.23
N CYS A 314 -14.09 -15.97 -5.80
CA CYS A 314 -13.72 -15.86 -4.38
C CYS A 314 -13.31 -14.42 -4.06
N GLY A 315 -13.78 -13.89 -2.93
CA GLY A 315 -13.39 -12.58 -2.46
C GLY A 315 -13.47 -12.40 -0.95
N ILE A 316 -13.00 -11.25 -0.48
CA ILE A 316 -12.97 -10.90 0.94
C ILE A 316 -13.50 -9.48 1.13
N MET A 317 -14.44 -9.32 2.06
CA MET A 317 -14.96 -8.01 2.46
C MET A 317 -14.15 -7.46 3.62
N PHE A 318 -13.45 -6.36 3.38
CA PHE A 318 -12.77 -5.58 4.40
C PHE A 318 -13.77 -4.64 5.08
N PRO A 319 -13.83 -4.57 6.42
CA PRO A 319 -14.74 -3.66 7.10
C PRO A 319 -14.41 -2.19 6.77
N GLY A 320 -15.42 -1.44 6.32
CA GLY A 320 -15.31 -0.01 6.02
C GLY A 320 -15.19 0.84 7.28
N THR A 321 -14.35 1.88 7.23
CA THR A 321 -14.22 2.90 8.30
C THR A 321 -15.42 3.84 8.31
N THR A 322 -16.53 3.41 8.91
CA THR A 322 -17.59 4.32 9.39
C THR A 322 -17.96 3.95 10.83
N SER A 323 -17.57 4.80 11.77
CA SER A 323 -17.84 4.69 13.20
C SER A 323 -19.33 4.86 13.52
N TRP A 324 -19.92 3.99 14.35
CA TRP A 324 -20.31 4.25 15.74
C TRP A 324 -21.17 3.10 16.32
N THR A 325 -20.80 2.68 17.55
CA THR A 325 -21.60 1.94 18.56
C THR A 325 -22.33 0.66 18.15
N ALA A 326 -21.66 -0.48 18.33
CA ALA A 326 -22.17 -1.60 19.12
C ALA A 326 -21.02 -2.56 19.42
N ARG A 327 -21.06 -3.19 20.59
CA ARG A 327 -20.19 -4.33 20.95
C ARG A 327 -20.44 -5.48 19.97
N THR A 328 -19.65 -5.56 18.91
CA THR A 328 -19.40 -6.80 18.16
C THR A 328 -18.03 -6.66 17.50
N THR A 329 -17.21 -7.68 17.64
CA THR A 329 -15.88 -7.81 17.03
C THR A 329 -15.92 -7.50 15.53
N ALA A 330 -15.14 -6.54 15.06
CA ALA A 330 -14.93 -6.31 13.63
C ALA A 330 -14.34 -7.57 13.02
N THR A 331 -15.14 -8.30 12.24
CA THR A 331 -14.75 -9.60 11.66
C THR A 331 -14.65 -9.41 10.16
N THR A 332 -13.48 -9.64 9.58
CA THR A 332 -13.30 -9.74 8.13
C THR A 332 -14.17 -10.89 7.62
N ARG A 333 -15.06 -10.62 6.64
CA ARG A 333 -15.94 -11.65 6.07
C ARG A 333 -15.37 -12.14 4.75
N THR A 334 -15.23 -13.45 4.60
CA THR A 334 -14.91 -14.06 3.30
C THR A 334 -16.21 -14.35 2.56
N THR A 335 -16.25 -14.04 1.27
CA THR A 335 -17.38 -14.30 0.37
C THR A 335 -16.91 -15.23 -0.74
N LEU A 336 -17.58 -16.36 -0.92
CA LEU A 336 -17.34 -17.30 -2.03
C LEU A 336 -18.54 -17.27 -2.96
N ARG A 337 -18.32 -17.49 -4.26
CA ARG A 337 -19.34 -17.44 -5.31
C ARG A 337 -19.08 -18.54 -6.36
N CYS A 338 -20.13 -19.11 -6.96
CA CYS A 338 -20.00 -19.84 -8.24
C CYS A 338 -21.14 -19.37 -9.15
N ASP A 339 -20.81 -18.89 -10.34
CA ASP A 339 -21.74 -18.55 -11.40
C ASP A 339 -21.82 -19.75 -12.37
N ARG A 340 -23.01 -20.36 -12.49
CA ARG A 340 -23.26 -21.40 -13.50
C ARG A 340 -23.82 -20.82 -14.78
N ASN A 341 -23.26 -21.21 -15.92
CA ASN A 341 -23.74 -20.76 -17.22
C ASN A 341 -24.73 -21.76 -17.85
N ARG A 342 -25.82 -22.07 -17.15
CA ARG A 342 -26.93 -22.85 -17.73
C ARG A 342 -28.20 -22.00 -17.85
N GLY A 343 -28.47 -21.54 -19.07
CA GLY A 343 -29.79 -20.97 -19.44
C GLY A 343 -30.08 -19.57 -18.90
N GLY A 344 -29.06 -18.73 -18.63
CA GLY A 344 -29.25 -17.32 -18.31
C GLY A 344 -29.64 -17.00 -16.86
N SER A 345 -29.64 -17.99 -15.95
CA SER A 345 -29.91 -17.77 -14.51
C SER A 345 -28.61 -17.91 -13.70
N ARG A 346 -28.15 -16.81 -13.09
CA ARG A 346 -27.06 -16.80 -12.11
C ARG A 346 -27.60 -17.22 -10.74
N THR A 347 -27.01 -18.24 -10.13
CA THR A 347 -27.36 -18.67 -8.77
C THR A 347 -26.35 -18.08 -7.80
N PHE A 348 -26.83 -17.30 -6.81
CA PHE A 348 -25.99 -16.64 -5.83
C PHE A 348 -25.98 -17.41 -4.51
N CYS A 349 -24.79 -17.77 -4.03
CA CYS A 349 -24.56 -18.30 -2.68
C CYS A 349 -23.60 -17.34 -1.97
N THR A 350 -23.93 -16.91 -0.74
CA THR A 350 -23.16 -15.91 0.04
C THR A 350 -22.84 -16.43 1.42
#